data_AF-A0A7L4NPP4-F1
#
_entry.id   AF-A0A7L4NPP4-F1
#
_cell.length_a   1.000
_cell.length_b   1.000
_cell.length_c   1.000
_cell.angle_alpha   90.00
_cell.angle_beta   90.00
_cell.angle_gamma   90.00
#
_symmetry.space_group_name_H-M   'P 1'
#
loop_
_entity.id
_entity.type
_entity.pdbx_description
1 polymer ?
#
loop_
_entity_poly.entity_id
_entity_poly.type
_entity_poly.pdbx_seq_one_letter_code
_entity_poly.pdbx_strand_id
1 'polypeptide(L)'
;SICPLTVYDRNGFKAMLHFSRDPAPGRPDVLVMVLSMLSTSPQPIKGIAFQAAVPKSMKIKLQPASGSELPAFSPLLPPTVLSQVLLLTNPHK
;
A
#
# COMPACT_ATOMS: atom_id res chain seq x y z
N SER A 1 -0.58 15.24 10.36
CA SER A 1 -0.73 14.12 9.40
C SER A 1 0.63 13.83 8.81
N ILE A 2 1.06 12.57 8.79
CA ILE A 2 2.29 12.19 8.10
C ILE A 2 1.97 12.16 6.60
N CYS A 3 2.82 12.75 5.77
CA CYS A 3 2.66 12.70 4.32
C CYS A 3 2.83 11.24 3.84
N PRO A 4 2.05 10.78 2.85
CA PRO A 4 2.23 9.45 2.29
C PRO A 4 3.64 9.26 1.74
N LEU A 5 4.27 8.14 2.07
CA LEU A 5 5.59 7.79 1.57
C LEU A 5 5.46 7.11 0.20
N THR A 6 6.06 7.69 -0.83
CA THR A 6 6.12 7.03 -2.15
C THR A 6 7.17 5.92 -2.10
N VAL A 7 6.75 4.67 -2.31
CA VAL A 7 7.63 3.49 -2.30
C VAL A 7 7.95 2.98 -3.70
N TYR A 8 7.15 3.37 -4.69
CA TYR A 8 7.38 3.07 -6.10
C TYR A 8 6.75 4.16 -6.98
N ASP A 9 7.48 4.64 -7.99
CA ASP A 9 6.99 5.60 -8.98
C ASP A 9 7.75 5.43 -10.29
N ARG A 10 7.23 4.61 -11.21
CA ARG A 10 7.83 4.35 -12.54
C ARG A 10 6.77 4.00 -13.56
N ASN A 11 6.97 4.40 -14.82
CA ASN A 11 6.11 4.06 -15.96
C ASN A 11 4.62 4.39 -15.73
N GLY A 12 4.34 5.48 -15.02
CA GLY A 12 2.97 5.88 -14.64
C GLY A 12 2.34 5.00 -13.55
N PHE A 13 3.00 3.95 -13.07
CA PHE A 13 2.55 3.19 -11.91
C PHE A 13 3.17 3.76 -10.63
N LYS A 14 2.32 4.10 -9.67
CA LYS A 14 2.72 4.70 -8.40
C LYS A 14 2.14 3.92 -7.23
N ALA A 15 2.97 3.63 -6.24
CA ALA A 15 2.58 3.01 -5.00
C ALA A 15 3.05 3.87 -3.80
N MET A 16 2.14 4.10 -2.86
CA MET A 16 2.35 4.96 -1.70
C MET A 16 1.89 4.27 -0.42
N LEU A 17 2.67 4.38 0.65
CA LEU A 17 2.30 3.96 2.00
C LEU A 17 1.75 5.14 2.78
N HIS A 18 0.53 4.97 3.29
CA HIS A 18 -0.13 5.88 4.21
C HIS A 18 0.00 5.31 5.62
N PHE A 19 0.49 6.12 6.55
CA PHE A 19 0.63 5.71 7.95
C PHE A 19 -0.60 6.12 8.73
N SER A 20 -1.22 5.16 9.42
CA SER A 20 -2.26 5.47 10.40
C SER A 20 -1.67 6.27 11.55
N ARG A 21 -2.45 7.22 12.07
CA ARG A 21 -2.09 7.93 13.32
C ARG A 21 -2.26 7.02 14.52
N ASP A 22 -3.35 6.24 14.52
CA ASP A 22 -3.71 5.36 15.62
C ASP A 22 -3.20 3.93 15.35
N PRO A 23 -2.70 3.23 16.39
CA PRO A 23 -2.35 1.84 16.29
C PRO A 23 -3.60 0.96 16.13
N ALA A 24 -3.40 -0.33 15.85
CA ALA A 24 -4.52 -1.26 15.74
C ALA A 24 -5.32 -1.31 17.07
N PRO A 25 -6.66 -1.36 17.02
CA PRO A 25 -7.48 -1.46 18.24
C PRO A 25 -7.05 -2.64 19.11
N GLY A 26 -6.76 -2.38 20.38
CA GLY A 26 -6.31 -3.39 21.35
C GLY A 26 -4.88 -3.89 21.18
N ARG A 27 -4.12 -3.39 20.18
CA ARG A 27 -2.71 -3.78 19.92
C ARG A 27 -1.83 -2.56 19.62
N PRO A 28 -1.37 -1.83 20.67
CA PRO A 28 -0.58 -0.60 20.51
C PRO A 28 0.80 -0.85 19.88
N ASP A 29 1.31 -2.07 19.95
CA ASP A 29 2.56 -2.54 19.34
C ASP A 29 2.48 -2.66 17.80
N VAL A 30 1.28 -2.52 17.23
CA VAL A 30 1.00 -2.68 15.80
C VAL A 30 0.79 -1.33 15.13
N LEU A 31 1.72 -0.98 14.25
CA LEU A 31 1.56 0.10 13.29
C LEU A 31 0.68 -0.37 12.11
N VAL A 32 -0.38 0.37 11.83
CA VAL A 32 -1.24 0.16 10.66
C VAL A 32 -0.81 1.06 9.52
N MET A 33 -0.63 0.49 8.34
CA MET A 33 -0.33 1.21 7.10
C MET A 33 -1.30 0.79 6.01
N VAL A 34 -1.59 1.70 5.08
CA VAL A 34 -2.37 1.41 3.87
C VAL A 34 -1.48 1.68 2.67
N LEU A 35 -1.26 0.65 1.85
CA LEU A 35 -0.64 0.79 0.55
C LEU A 35 -1.71 1.15 -0.48
N SER A 36 -1.55 2.29 -1.14
CA SER A 36 -2.39 2.70 -2.28
C SER A 36 -1.57 2.62 -3.56
N MET A 37 -2.11 1.99 -4.59
CA MET A 37 -1.47 1.84 -5.89
C MET A 37 -2.39 2.39 -6.97
N LEU A 38 -1.85 3.19 -7.89
CA LEU A 38 -2.58 3.79 -8.99
C LEU A 38 -1.73 3.81 -10.26
N SER A 39 -2.39 3.93 -11.40
CA SER A 39 -1.76 3.96 -12.71
C SER A 39 -2.25 5.15 -13.52
N THR A 40 -1.31 5.91 -14.07
CA THR A 40 -1.54 6.91 -15.13
C THR A 40 -1.07 6.39 -16.50
N SER A 41 -0.72 5.10 -16.59
CA SER A 41 -0.31 4.45 -17.84
C SER A 41 -1.50 4.29 -18.80
N PRO A 42 -1.31 4.51 -20.12
CA PRO A 42 -2.33 4.20 -21.12
C PRO A 42 -2.56 2.70 -21.31
N GLN A 43 -1.72 1.83 -20.72
CA GLN A 43 -1.87 0.38 -20.77
C GLN A 43 -2.39 -0.16 -19.42
N PRO A 44 -3.25 -1.20 -19.43
CA PRO A 44 -3.68 -1.85 -18.20
C PRO A 44 -2.50 -2.61 -17.56
N ILE A 45 -2.47 -2.62 -16.23
CA ILE A 45 -1.46 -3.36 -15.44
C ILE A 45 -2.18 -4.52 -14.76
N LYS A 46 -1.66 -5.73 -14.91
CA LYS A 46 -2.25 -6.96 -14.35
C LYS A 46 -1.22 -7.71 -13.51
N GLY A 47 -1.70 -8.58 -12.64
CA GLY A 47 -0.85 -9.41 -11.79
C GLY A 47 -0.05 -8.59 -10.76
N ILE A 48 -0.61 -7.49 -10.30
CA ILE A 48 0.01 -6.64 -9.29
C ILE A 48 0.10 -7.42 -7.98
N ALA A 49 1.33 -7.64 -7.50
CA ALA A 49 1.61 -8.29 -6.24
C ALA A 49 2.63 -7.47 -5.46
N PHE A 50 2.25 -7.02 -4.28
CA PHE A 50 3.16 -6.35 -3.36
C PHE A 50 3.67 -7.34 -2.31
N GLN A 51 4.98 -7.33 -2.12
CA GLN A 51 5.66 -8.13 -1.11
C GLN A 51 6.56 -7.22 -0.28
N ALA A 52 6.69 -7.53 1.00
CA ALA A 52 7.54 -6.78 1.91
C ALA A 52 8.27 -7.73 2.86
N ALA A 53 9.50 -7.37 3.19
CA ALA A 53 10.31 -8.03 4.19
C ALA A 53 10.71 -7.02 5.25
N VAL A 54 10.87 -7.50 6.48
CA VAL A 54 11.27 -6.70 7.64
C VAL A 54 12.38 -7.44 8.41
N PRO A 55 13.16 -6.73 9.25
CA PRO A 55 14.13 -7.38 10.13
C PRO A 55 13.46 -8.44 11.03
N LYS A 56 14.23 -9.46 11.45
CA LYS A 56 13.71 -10.60 12.23
C LYS A 56 13.07 -10.21 13.57
N SER A 57 13.47 -9.09 14.15
CA SER A 57 12.87 -8.55 15.39
C SER A 57 11.46 -8.02 15.18
N MET A 58 11.06 -7.76 13.94
CA MET A 58 9.73 -7.24 13.58
C MET A 58 8.91 -8.31 12.86
N LYS A 59 7.60 -8.10 12.83
CA LYS A 59 6.68 -8.93 12.05
C LYS A 59 5.82 -8.05 11.16
N ILE A 60 5.69 -8.43 9.90
CA ILE A 60 4.80 -7.76 8.95
C ILE A 60 3.72 -8.74 8.49
N LYS A 61 2.47 -8.28 8.45
CA LYS A 61 1.34 -9.02 7.90
C LYS A 61 0.67 -8.17 6.84
N LEU A 62 0.61 -8.69 5.62
CA LEU A 62 -0.10 -8.08 4.51
C LEU A 62 -1.51 -8.69 4.47
N GLN A 63 -2.53 -7.84 4.52
CA GLN A 63 -3.91 -8.27 4.24
C GLN A 63 -4.08 -8.49 2.72
N PRO A 64 -5.14 -9.21 2.29
CA PRO A 64 -5.49 -9.26 0.88
C PRO A 64 -5.63 -7.84 0.29
N ALA A 65 -5.09 -7.64 -0.91
CA ALA A 65 -5.32 -6.41 -1.65
C ALA A 65 -6.78 -6.36 -2.15
N SER A 66 -7.30 -5.16 -2.41
CA SER A 66 -8.63 -4.96 -2.99
C SER A 66 -8.76 -5.49 -4.42
N GLY A 67 -7.64 -5.79 -5.06
CA GLY A 67 -7.55 -6.37 -6.40
C GLY A 67 -6.09 -6.53 -6.83
N SER A 68 -5.88 -7.06 -8.03
CA SER A 68 -4.56 -7.35 -8.61
C SER A 68 -4.36 -6.74 -10.00
N GLU A 69 -5.25 -5.84 -10.42
CA GLU A 69 -5.20 -5.20 -11.72
C GLU A 69 -5.65 -3.75 -11.65
N LEU A 70 -5.09 -2.93 -12.53
CA LEU A 70 -5.46 -1.55 -12.77
C LEU A 70 -5.77 -1.36 -14.25
N PRO A 71 -6.90 -0.73 -14.59
CA PRO A 71 -7.23 -0.45 -15.99
C PRO A 71 -6.26 0.59 -16.58
N ALA A 72 -6.30 0.71 -17.91
CA ALA A 72 -5.67 1.83 -18.58
C ALA A 72 -6.23 3.16 -18.06
N PHE A 73 -5.36 4.15 -17.90
CA PHE A 73 -5.76 5.48 -17.48
C PHE A 73 -6.70 6.13 -18.50
N SER A 74 -7.82 6.64 -18.01
CA SER A 74 -8.79 7.39 -18.81
C SER A 74 -9.00 8.76 -18.16
N PRO A 75 -8.72 9.88 -18.85
CA PRO A 75 -8.95 11.22 -18.32
C PRO A 75 -10.43 11.53 -18.01
N LEU A 76 -11.36 10.76 -18.59
CA LEU A 76 -12.80 10.96 -18.44
C LEU A 76 -13.38 10.26 -17.21
N LEU A 77 -12.63 9.30 -16.63
CA LEU A 77 -13.08 8.51 -15.49
C LEU A 77 -12.20 8.79 -14.27
N PRO A 78 -12.76 8.67 -13.06
CA PRO A 78 -11.94 8.69 -11.85
C PRO A 78 -10.86 7.59 -11.90
N PRO A 79 -9.63 7.88 -11.45
CA PRO A 79 -8.57 6.88 -11.42
C PRO A 79 -8.94 5.73 -10.48
N THR A 80 -8.79 4.51 -10.95
CA THR A 80 -8.94 3.31 -10.10
C THR A 80 -7.73 3.20 -9.18
N VAL A 81 -7.98 2.82 -7.93
CA VAL A 81 -6.95 2.66 -6.91
C VAL A 81 -7.05 1.24 -6.34
N LEU A 82 -5.92 0.55 -6.27
CA LEU A 82 -5.79 -0.66 -5.47
C LEU A 82 -5.32 -0.28 -4.07
N SER A 83 -5.91 -0.90 -3.07
CA SER A 83 -5.54 -0.71 -1.67
C SER A 83 -5.17 -2.03 -1.02
N GLN A 84 -4.20 -1.99 -0.12
CA GLN A 84 -3.81 -3.15 0.67
C GLN A 84 -3.43 -2.69 2.07
N VAL A 85 -3.93 -3.37 3.11
CA VAL A 85 -3.61 -3.05 4.50
C VAL A 85 -2.38 -3.83 4.93
N LEU A 86 -1.44 -3.15 5.58
CA LEU A 86 -0.22 -3.72 6.15
C LEU A 86 -0.21 -3.47 7.65
N LEU A 87 0.10 -4.52 8.40
CA LEU A 87 0.24 -4.48 9.85
C LEU A 87 1.69 -4.78 10.20
N LEU A 88 2.37 -3.84 10.84
CA LEU A 88 3.76 -3.98 11.28
C LEU A 88 3.80 -3.99 12.80
N THR A 89 4.25 -5.10 13.38
CA THR A 89 4.56 -5.19 14.80
C THR A 89 6.05 -4.90 14.99
N ASN A 90 6.36 -3.90 15.82
CA ASN A 90 7.73 -3.59 16.25
C ASN A 90 7.81 -3.65 17.79
N PRO A 91 8.39 -4.72 18.38
CA PRO A 91 8.44 -4.88 19.84
C PRO A 91 9.43 -3.96 20.54
N HIS A 92 10.27 -3.23 19.79
CA HIS A 92 11.26 -2.28 20.33
C HIS A 92 10.80 -0.82 20.21
N LYS A 93 9.53 -0.60 19.85
CA LYS A 93 8.94 0.72 19.75
C LYS A 93 8.19 1.08 21.03
#